data_AF-A0ABD2PJB0-F1
#
_entry.id   AF-A0ABD2PJB0-F1
#
_cell.length_a   1.000
_cell.length_b   1.000
_cell.length_c   1.000
_cell.angle_alpha   90.00
_cell.angle_beta   90.00
_cell.angle_gamma   90.00
#
_symmetry.space_group_name_H-M   'P 1'
#
loop_
_entity.id
_entity.type
_entity.pdbx_description
1 polymer ?
#
loop_
_entity_poly.entity_id
_entity_poly.type
_entity_poly.pdbx_seq_one_letter_code
_entity_poly.pdbx_strand_id
1 'polypeptide(L)'
;MCDSVTNKKELLSNPTQKNQMEILCMQLQGHLCREMEKIDGKAKFFVDKWERKSGGGGISCIIADGDVFEKGGVNISSISGTLTKNAILQMKARIPHINENKEYPFSAVGISCVVHPKNPFVPTIHFNFRYFEADFDGKKTWWFGGGTDLTPYYLNEQDAHHFHTELKKACDNHDRQFYPKFKKWCDDYFVISHRNERRGVGGIFFDDLNDRPFGELLNFIKACAESIAPSYLPLVESHKLD
;
A
#
# COMPACT_ATOMS: atom_id res chain seq x y z
N MET A 1 -11.56 2.25 -11.64
CA MET A 1 -11.93 0.87 -12.02
C MET A 1 -13.43 0.66 -11.84
N CYS A 2 -14.00 1.01 -10.70
CA CYS A 2 -15.45 1.11 -10.46
C CYS A 2 -15.77 2.33 -9.56
N ASP A 3 -17.02 2.45 -9.12
CA ASP A 3 -17.41 3.45 -8.10
C ASP A 3 -16.72 3.21 -6.76
N SER A 4 -16.58 4.28 -5.99
CA SER A 4 -15.94 4.29 -4.67
C SER A 4 -16.62 3.39 -3.64
N VAL A 5 -15.89 2.98 -2.60
CA VAL A 5 -16.46 2.18 -1.50
C VAL A 5 -17.40 3.05 -0.68
N THR A 6 -16.91 4.20 -0.23
CA THR A 6 -17.70 5.24 0.42
C THR A 6 -18.51 6.00 -0.63
N ASN A 7 -19.70 6.49 -0.28
CA ASN A 7 -20.53 7.25 -1.22
C ASN A 7 -19.79 8.49 -1.75
N LYS A 8 -19.84 8.74 -3.06
CA LYS A 8 -19.11 9.84 -3.71
C LYS A 8 -19.46 11.23 -3.14
N LYS A 9 -20.71 11.46 -2.73
CA LYS A 9 -21.13 12.73 -2.12
C LYS A 9 -20.49 12.93 -0.74
N GLU A 10 -20.36 11.84 0.02
CA GLU A 10 -19.67 11.84 1.32
C GLU A 10 -18.17 12.10 1.14
N LEU A 11 -17.54 11.46 0.14
CA LEU A 11 -16.12 11.66 -0.15
C LEU A 11 -15.75 13.10 -0.53
N LEU A 12 -16.64 13.84 -1.20
CA LEU A 12 -16.28 15.12 -1.83
C LEU A 12 -16.76 16.38 -1.09
N SER A 13 -17.70 16.28 -0.15
CA SER A 13 -18.32 17.46 0.48
C SER A 13 -17.52 18.05 1.65
N ASN A 14 -17.02 17.20 2.56
CA ASN A 14 -16.11 17.59 3.64
C ASN A 14 -15.24 16.37 4.02
N PRO A 15 -14.16 16.11 3.27
CA PRO A 15 -13.45 14.83 3.36
C PRO A 15 -12.73 14.67 4.69
N THR A 16 -13.15 13.68 5.47
CA THR A 16 -12.42 13.22 6.66
C THR A 16 -11.04 12.68 6.27
N GLN A 17 -10.16 12.48 7.25
CA GLN A 17 -8.85 11.88 7.06
C GLN A 17 -8.93 10.51 6.33
N LYS A 18 -9.89 9.67 6.73
CA LYS A 18 -10.23 8.42 6.04
C LYS A 18 -10.62 8.66 4.57
N ASN A 19 -11.48 9.63 4.29
CA ASN A 19 -11.94 9.91 2.92
C ASN A 19 -10.80 10.37 2.02
N GLN A 20 -9.89 11.20 2.53
CA GLN A 20 -8.71 11.66 1.77
C GLN A 20 -7.80 10.49 1.38
N MET A 21 -7.58 9.54 2.30
CA MET A 21 -6.82 8.34 1.99
C MET A 21 -7.56 7.40 1.03
N GLU A 22 -8.88 7.26 1.13
CA GLU A 22 -9.66 6.45 0.17
C GLU A 22 -9.56 7.00 -1.26
N ILE A 23 -9.63 8.33 -1.41
CA ILE A 23 -9.45 9.00 -2.71
C ILE A 23 -8.07 8.68 -3.30
N LEU A 24 -7.01 8.79 -2.48
CA LEU A 24 -5.65 8.46 -2.91
C LEU A 24 -5.53 7.00 -3.37
N CYS A 25 -6.05 6.05 -2.57
CA CYS A 25 -6.07 4.63 -2.92
C CYS A 25 -6.78 4.39 -4.27
N MET A 26 -7.94 5.02 -4.48
CA MET A 26 -8.71 4.88 -5.71
C MET A 26 -8.01 5.46 -6.94
N GLN A 27 -7.36 6.62 -6.79
CA GLN A 27 -6.58 7.23 -7.84
C GLN A 27 -5.40 6.33 -8.24
N LEU A 28 -4.67 5.81 -7.25
CA LEU A 28 -3.54 4.92 -7.47
C LEU A 28 -3.97 3.60 -8.13
N GLN A 29 -4.99 2.90 -7.59
CA GLN A 29 -5.50 1.66 -8.19
C GLN A 29 -5.96 1.89 -9.63
N GLY A 30 -6.74 2.95 -9.87
CA GLY A 30 -7.22 3.26 -11.20
C GLY A 30 -6.09 3.54 -12.19
N HIS A 31 -5.06 4.29 -11.78
CA HIS A 31 -3.90 4.58 -12.60
C HIS A 31 -3.11 3.31 -12.92
N LEU A 32 -2.70 2.54 -11.91
CA LEU A 32 -1.88 1.36 -12.08
C LEU A 32 -2.58 0.28 -12.91
N CYS A 33 -3.86 -0.02 -12.63
CA CYS A 33 -4.59 -1.03 -13.39
C CYS A 33 -4.64 -0.67 -14.88
N ARG A 34 -4.90 0.61 -15.22
CA ARG A 34 -4.94 1.05 -16.62
C ARG A 34 -3.59 0.97 -17.31
N GLU A 35 -2.51 1.35 -16.64
CA GLU A 35 -1.17 1.24 -17.23
C GLU A 35 -0.75 -0.21 -17.41
N MET A 36 -1.00 -1.07 -16.41
CA MET A 36 -0.73 -2.50 -16.51
C MET A 36 -1.52 -3.18 -17.64
N GLU A 37 -2.81 -2.85 -17.82
CA GLU A 37 -3.60 -3.38 -18.95
C GLU A 37 -3.08 -2.95 -20.33
N LYS A 38 -2.46 -1.77 -20.42
CA LYS A 38 -1.82 -1.31 -21.66
C LYS A 38 -0.54 -2.08 -21.93
N ILE A 39 0.29 -2.27 -20.90
CA ILE A 39 1.57 -2.99 -20.98
C ILE A 39 1.34 -4.46 -21.35
N ASP A 40 0.34 -5.10 -20.72
CA ASP A 40 0.00 -6.50 -20.97
C ASP A 40 -0.57 -6.72 -22.37
N GLY A 41 -1.45 -5.82 -22.83
CA GLY A 41 -2.05 -5.86 -24.17
C GLY A 41 -3.12 -6.94 -24.40
N LYS A 42 -3.17 -7.98 -23.55
CA LYS A 42 -4.12 -9.09 -23.67
C LYS A 42 -5.10 -9.16 -22.50
N ALA A 43 -4.61 -9.35 -21.27
CA ALA A 43 -5.46 -9.50 -20.11
C ALA A 43 -6.00 -8.14 -19.61
N LYS A 44 -7.19 -8.18 -19.01
CA LYS A 44 -7.84 -7.05 -18.35
C LYS A 44 -8.11 -7.38 -16.89
N PHE A 45 -8.17 -6.37 -16.04
CA PHE A 45 -8.51 -6.57 -14.64
C PHE A 45 -9.98 -6.97 -14.51
N PHE A 46 -10.22 -8.10 -13.85
CA PHE A 46 -11.50 -8.40 -13.24
C PHE A 46 -11.68 -7.52 -12.00
N VAL A 47 -12.79 -6.79 -11.93
CA VAL A 47 -13.08 -5.86 -10.85
C VAL A 47 -14.24 -6.40 -10.02
N ASP A 48 -13.96 -6.66 -8.74
CA ASP A 48 -14.96 -7.11 -7.77
C ASP A 48 -15.10 -6.08 -6.64
N LYS A 49 -16.27 -5.45 -6.57
CA LYS A 49 -16.63 -4.54 -5.48
C LYS A 49 -17.48 -5.28 -4.47
N TRP A 50 -17.03 -5.29 -3.22
CA TRP A 50 -17.68 -6.03 -2.14
C TRP A 50 -17.89 -5.17 -0.90
N GLU A 51 -18.83 -5.60 -0.05
CA GLU A 51 -19.23 -4.91 1.17
C GLU A 51 -19.19 -5.87 2.37
N ARG A 52 -18.97 -5.34 3.57
CA ARG A 52 -19.01 -6.09 4.83
C ARG A 52 -20.26 -5.74 5.63
N LYS A 53 -20.92 -6.76 6.17
CA LYS A 53 -22.03 -6.58 7.12
C LYS A 53 -21.65 -5.74 8.34
N SER A 54 -20.39 -5.84 8.78
CA SER A 54 -19.85 -5.11 9.93
C SER A 54 -19.46 -3.65 9.63
N GLY A 55 -19.58 -3.20 8.38
CA GLY A 55 -19.24 -1.83 7.96
C GLY A 55 -18.10 -1.77 6.93
N GLY A 56 -18.29 -0.93 5.92
CA GLY A 56 -17.34 -0.69 4.83
C GLY A 56 -17.30 -1.80 3.79
N GLY A 57 -16.18 -1.89 3.07
CA GLY A 57 -16.04 -2.78 1.92
C GLY A 57 -14.67 -2.69 1.27
N GLY A 58 -14.61 -3.07 0.00
CA GLY A 58 -13.39 -3.04 -0.79
C GLY A 58 -13.63 -3.19 -2.28
N ILE A 59 -12.54 -3.02 -3.03
CA ILE A 59 -12.49 -3.18 -4.48
C ILE A 59 -11.27 -4.03 -4.77
N SER A 60 -11.49 -5.25 -5.22
CA SER A 60 -10.44 -6.15 -5.67
C SER A 60 -10.30 -6.02 -7.18
N CYS A 61 -9.11 -5.66 -7.67
CA CYS A 61 -8.80 -5.69 -9.10
C CYS A 61 -7.78 -6.82 -9.32
N ILE A 62 -8.18 -7.88 -10.02
CA ILE A 62 -7.33 -9.04 -10.29
C ILE A 62 -7.04 -9.16 -11.79
N ILE A 63 -5.78 -9.31 -12.17
CA ILE A 63 -5.35 -9.67 -13.52
C ILE A 63 -4.69 -11.05 -13.47
N ALA A 64 -4.96 -11.89 -14.46
CA ALA A 64 -4.41 -13.24 -14.54
C ALA A 64 -4.29 -13.69 -16.00
N ASP A 65 -3.38 -14.63 -16.25
CA ASP A 65 -3.17 -15.30 -17.55
C ASP A 65 -2.90 -14.33 -18.72
N GLY A 66 -2.27 -13.19 -18.39
CA GLY A 66 -1.79 -12.20 -19.33
C GLY A 66 -0.55 -12.64 -20.09
N ASP A 67 -0.14 -11.81 -21.06
CA ASP A 67 1.10 -12.04 -21.79
C ASP A 67 2.32 -11.50 -21.03
N VAL A 68 2.13 -10.50 -20.18
CA VAL A 68 3.18 -9.90 -19.35
C VAL A 68 3.00 -10.26 -17.89
N PHE A 69 1.77 -10.15 -17.36
CA PHE A 69 1.47 -10.46 -15.96
C PHE A 69 0.83 -11.84 -15.84
N GLU A 70 1.54 -12.77 -15.21
CA GLU A 70 0.99 -14.10 -14.90
C GLU A 70 -0.18 -13.97 -13.92
N LYS A 71 0.03 -13.20 -12.85
CA LYS A 71 -1.00 -12.93 -11.84
C LYS A 71 -0.70 -11.64 -11.10
N GLY A 72 -1.72 -10.82 -10.88
CA GLY A 72 -1.59 -9.60 -10.10
C GLY A 72 -2.89 -9.20 -9.42
N GLY A 73 -2.77 -8.50 -8.31
CA GLY A 73 -3.90 -7.93 -7.60
C GLY A 73 -3.59 -6.53 -7.12
N VAL A 74 -4.49 -5.58 -7.35
CA VAL A 74 -4.44 -4.22 -6.80
C VAL A 74 -5.73 -4.01 -6.02
N ASN A 75 -5.68 -4.11 -4.70
CA ASN A 75 -6.86 -4.22 -3.86
C ASN A 75 -6.98 -3.02 -2.93
N ILE A 76 -8.18 -2.44 -2.85
CA ILE A 76 -8.54 -1.42 -1.88
C ILE A 76 -9.44 -2.03 -0.82
N SER A 77 -9.23 -1.66 0.43
CA SER A 77 -10.18 -1.90 1.51
C SER A 77 -10.42 -0.57 2.23
N SER A 78 -11.69 -0.27 2.52
CA SER A 78 -12.11 0.88 3.33
C SER A 78 -13.17 0.38 4.29
N ILE A 79 -12.75 0.09 5.52
CA ILE A 79 -13.56 -0.57 6.54
C ILE A 79 -13.74 0.34 7.75
N SER A 80 -14.87 0.18 8.42
CA SER A 80 -15.16 0.81 9.70
C SER A 80 -15.89 -0.21 10.58
N GLY A 81 -15.76 -0.09 11.89
CA GLY A 81 -16.41 -0.98 12.84
C GLY A 81 -15.89 -0.76 14.25
N THR A 82 -16.04 -1.78 15.10
CA THR A 82 -15.54 -1.77 16.48
C THR A 82 -14.33 -2.69 16.60
N LEU A 83 -13.29 -2.25 17.31
CA LEU A 83 -12.10 -3.07 17.56
C LEU A 83 -12.47 -4.36 18.30
N THR A 84 -11.91 -5.48 17.86
CA THR A 84 -12.05 -6.75 18.57
C THR A 84 -11.23 -6.74 19.87
N LYS A 85 -11.61 -7.56 20.86
CA LYS A 85 -10.84 -7.69 22.10
C LYS A 85 -9.36 -7.98 21.86
N ASN A 86 -9.06 -8.87 20.92
CA ASN A 86 -7.67 -9.18 20.53
C ASN A 86 -6.96 -7.97 19.92
N ALA A 87 -7.62 -7.19 19.07
CA ALA A 87 -7.03 -5.96 18.52
C ALA A 87 -6.75 -4.93 19.62
N ILE A 88 -7.66 -4.77 20.59
CA ILE A 88 -7.45 -3.90 21.75
C ILE A 88 -6.25 -4.39 22.58
N LEU A 89 -6.14 -5.69 22.85
CA LEU A 89 -5.01 -6.25 23.58
C LEU A 89 -3.66 -5.99 22.87
N GLN A 90 -3.60 -6.14 21.55
CA GLN A 90 -2.39 -5.80 20.78
C GLN A 90 -2.09 -4.30 20.82
N MET A 91 -3.13 -3.46 20.84
CA MET A 91 -2.97 -2.01 20.94
C MET A 91 -2.56 -1.53 22.34
N LYS A 92 -2.69 -2.33 23.40
CA LYS A 92 -2.19 -1.94 24.75
C LYS A 92 -0.69 -1.66 24.76
N ALA A 93 0.08 -2.34 23.91
CA ALA A 93 1.51 -2.05 23.74
C ALA A 93 1.76 -0.61 23.24
N ARG A 94 0.80 -0.03 22.51
CA ARG A 94 0.86 1.32 21.93
C ARG A 94 0.12 2.35 22.79
N ILE A 95 -0.96 1.93 23.45
CA ILE A 95 -1.84 2.79 24.26
C ILE A 95 -2.09 2.08 25.59
N PRO A 96 -1.19 2.23 26.58
CA PRO A 96 -1.22 1.42 27.81
C PRO A 96 -2.49 1.55 28.65
N HIS A 97 -3.25 2.63 28.48
CA HIS A 97 -4.41 2.97 29.32
C HIS A 97 -5.77 2.54 28.74
N ILE A 98 -5.82 1.81 27.62
CA ILE A 98 -7.10 1.40 27.01
C ILE A 98 -7.75 0.25 27.78
N ASN A 99 -9.07 0.33 27.94
CA ASN A 99 -9.87 -0.67 28.64
C ASN A 99 -10.34 -1.76 27.66
N GLU A 100 -9.87 -3.00 27.85
CA GLU A 100 -10.21 -4.15 27.00
C GLU A 100 -11.69 -4.57 27.00
N ASN A 101 -12.48 -4.05 27.95
CA ASN A 101 -13.91 -4.30 28.05
C ASN A 101 -14.76 -3.19 27.41
N LYS A 102 -14.15 -2.14 26.86
CA LYS A 102 -14.85 -1.10 26.11
C LYS A 102 -14.86 -1.38 24.61
N GLU A 103 -15.87 -0.84 23.95
CA GLU A 103 -15.96 -0.80 22.51
C GLU A 103 -15.29 0.48 21.99
N TYR A 104 -14.35 0.32 21.07
CA TYR A 104 -13.64 1.43 20.44
C TYR A 104 -13.90 1.42 18.95
N PRO A 105 -14.57 2.44 18.39
CA PRO A 105 -14.80 2.51 16.96
C PRO A 105 -13.48 2.78 16.25
N PHE A 106 -13.31 2.17 15.08
CA PHE A 106 -12.15 2.36 14.23
C PHE A 106 -12.55 2.46 12.77
N SER A 107 -11.64 3.05 11.98
CA SER A 107 -11.63 2.98 10.55
C SER A 107 -10.24 2.62 10.04
N ALA A 108 -10.19 1.80 9.00
CA ALA A 108 -8.96 1.47 8.30
C ALA A 108 -9.21 1.54 6.80
N VAL A 109 -8.32 2.23 6.09
CA VAL A 109 -8.35 2.31 4.64
C VAL A 109 -6.96 2.06 4.09
N GLY A 110 -6.86 1.30 3.02
CA GLY A 110 -5.58 1.06 2.39
C GLY A 110 -5.68 0.42 1.02
N ILE A 111 -4.59 0.52 0.30
CA ILE A 111 -4.33 -0.17 -0.96
C ILE A 111 -3.21 -1.18 -0.73
N SER A 112 -3.35 -2.37 -1.30
CA SER A 112 -2.35 -3.42 -1.28
C SER A 112 -2.21 -4.02 -2.66
N CYS A 113 -0.98 -4.33 -3.06
CA CYS A 113 -0.68 -4.87 -4.37
C CYS A 113 0.41 -5.93 -4.30
N VAL A 114 0.22 -6.98 -5.09
CA VAL A 114 1.27 -7.93 -5.47
C VAL A 114 1.08 -8.24 -6.95
N VAL A 115 2.16 -8.17 -7.71
CA VAL A 115 2.17 -8.50 -9.14
C VAL A 115 3.33 -9.44 -9.43
N HIS A 116 3.00 -10.57 -10.08
CA HIS A 116 3.91 -11.57 -10.57
C HIS A 116 3.94 -11.50 -12.11
N PRO A 117 5.04 -10.99 -12.69
CA PRO A 117 5.28 -11.08 -14.12
C PRO A 117 5.48 -12.53 -14.57
N LYS A 118 5.23 -12.78 -15.84
CA LYS A 118 5.47 -14.08 -16.49
C LYS A 118 6.94 -14.28 -16.86
N ASN A 119 7.61 -13.21 -17.28
CA ASN A 119 9.03 -13.25 -17.65
C ASN A 119 9.91 -13.18 -16.38
N PRO A 120 10.83 -14.13 -16.14
CA PRO A 120 11.70 -14.15 -14.96
C PRO A 120 12.71 -12.98 -14.90
N PHE A 121 12.92 -12.24 -15.99
CA PHE A 121 13.73 -11.02 -15.96
C PHE A 121 12.96 -9.81 -15.45
N VAL A 122 11.63 -9.88 -15.40
CA VAL A 122 10.81 -8.84 -14.77
C VAL A 122 10.60 -9.20 -13.29
N PRO A 123 10.98 -8.34 -12.33
CA PRO A 123 10.84 -8.63 -10.91
C PRO A 123 9.37 -8.62 -10.44
N THR A 124 9.05 -9.41 -9.42
CA THR A 124 7.81 -9.24 -8.66
C THR A 124 7.85 -7.94 -7.86
N ILE A 125 6.73 -7.22 -7.79
CA ILE A 125 6.57 -6.06 -6.90
C ILE A 125 5.48 -6.31 -5.87
N HIS A 126 5.71 -5.79 -4.66
CA HIS A 126 4.69 -5.62 -3.65
C HIS A 126 4.66 -4.17 -3.17
N PHE A 127 3.47 -3.66 -2.86
CA PHE A 127 3.32 -2.44 -2.08
C PHE A 127 2.06 -2.44 -1.23
N ASN A 128 2.10 -1.66 -0.17
CA ASN A 128 0.95 -1.39 0.68
C ASN A 128 1.01 0.06 1.16
N PHE A 129 -0.12 0.77 1.14
CA PHE A 129 -0.26 2.05 1.82
C PHE A 129 -1.59 2.05 2.56
N ARG A 130 -1.55 2.34 3.86
CA ARG A 130 -2.71 2.25 4.75
C ARG A 130 -2.73 3.38 5.76
N TYR A 131 -3.94 3.72 6.15
CA TYR A 131 -4.26 4.65 7.21
C TYR A 131 -5.20 3.95 8.19
N PHE A 132 -4.92 4.11 9.47
CA PHE A 132 -5.75 3.62 10.56
C PHE A 132 -6.12 4.77 11.48
N GLU A 133 -7.35 4.80 11.95
CA GLU A 133 -7.81 5.66 13.04
C GLU A 133 -8.74 4.91 13.98
N ALA A 134 -8.64 5.19 15.28
CA ALA A 134 -9.57 4.74 16.29
C ALA A 134 -9.84 5.86 17.30
N ASP A 135 -11.04 5.86 17.85
CA ASP A 135 -11.42 6.74 18.95
C ASP A 135 -11.32 5.98 20.27
N PHE A 136 -10.49 6.48 21.17
CA PHE A 136 -10.38 5.97 22.54
C PHE A 136 -10.91 7.03 23.51
N ASP A 137 -12.19 6.93 23.86
CA ASP A 137 -12.85 7.80 24.84
C ASP A 137 -12.79 9.30 24.47
N GLY A 138 -13.05 9.64 23.20
CA GLY A 138 -13.00 10.99 22.65
C GLY A 138 -11.61 11.42 22.19
N LYS A 139 -10.59 10.57 22.36
CA LYS A 139 -9.23 10.81 21.88
C LYS A 139 -8.95 9.99 20.62
N LYS A 140 -8.92 10.68 19.49
CA LYS A 140 -8.53 10.09 18.21
C LYS A 140 -7.05 9.70 18.20
N THR A 141 -6.78 8.42 17.97
CA THR A 141 -5.44 7.89 17.68
C THR A 141 -5.39 7.41 16.24
N TRP A 142 -4.34 7.75 15.52
CA TRP A 142 -4.21 7.40 14.11
C TRP A 142 -2.74 7.19 13.74
N TRP A 143 -2.50 6.49 12.64
CA TRP A 143 -1.20 6.36 12.01
C TRP A 143 -1.33 5.95 10.55
N PHE A 144 -0.28 6.25 9.78
CA PHE A 144 -0.05 5.63 8.49
C PHE A 144 0.89 4.43 8.63
N GLY A 145 0.77 3.51 7.70
CA GLY A 145 1.73 2.44 7.47
C GLY A 145 1.81 2.14 5.99
N GLY A 146 2.91 1.53 5.57
CA GLY A 146 3.08 1.18 4.18
C GLY A 146 4.50 0.91 3.76
N GLY A 147 4.69 0.88 2.46
CA GLY A 147 5.96 0.54 1.85
C GLY A 147 5.77 -0.11 0.49
N THR A 148 6.90 -0.30 -0.17
CA THR A 148 6.99 -1.07 -1.40
C THR A 148 8.33 -1.77 -1.44
N ASP A 149 8.37 -2.94 -2.04
CA ASP A 149 9.57 -3.74 -2.18
C ASP A 149 9.58 -4.56 -3.47
N LEU A 150 10.79 -4.84 -3.95
CA LEU A 150 11.04 -5.49 -5.22
C LEU A 150 11.69 -6.86 -5.00
N THR A 151 11.17 -7.87 -5.68
CA THR A 151 11.61 -9.27 -5.59
C THR A 151 12.02 -9.76 -6.97
N PRO A 152 13.27 -9.50 -7.40
CA PRO A 152 13.80 -10.05 -8.65
C PRO A 152 14.07 -11.55 -8.54
N TYR A 153 13.88 -12.28 -9.64
CA TYR A 153 14.28 -13.69 -9.75
C TYR A 153 15.78 -13.79 -10.10
N TYR A 154 16.24 -12.91 -11.01
CA TYR A 154 17.64 -12.67 -11.30
C TYR A 154 17.98 -11.22 -10.99
N LEU A 155 19.09 -10.98 -10.31
CA LEU A 155 19.50 -9.63 -9.96
C LEU A 155 19.92 -8.85 -11.21
N ASN A 156 19.22 -7.75 -11.47
CA ASN A 156 19.68 -6.67 -12.32
C ASN A 156 19.99 -5.45 -11.42
N GLU A 157 21.27 -5.07 -11.37
CA GLU A 157 21.71 -3.95 -10.51
C GLU A 157 21.15 -2.61 -10.97
N GLN A 158 20.93 -2.41 -12.28
CA GLN A 158 20.37 -1.19 -12.82
C GLN A 158 18.90 -1.04 -12.42
N ASP A 159 18.14 -2.14 -12.47
CA ASP A 159 16.73 -2.17 -12.04
C ASP A 159 16.60 -1.88 -10.55
N ALA A 160 17.44 -2.52 -9.73
CA ALA A 160 17.48 -2.26 -8.29
C ALA A 160 17.83 -0.79 -8.02
N HIS A 161 18.82 -0.24 -8.72
CA HIS A 161 19.20 1.17 -8.57
C HIS A 161 18.09 2.13 -9.00
N HIS A 162 17.43 1.87 -10.13
CA HIS A 162 16.31 2.66 -10.63
C HIS A 162 15.15 2.67 -9.64
N PHE A 163 14.73 1.48 -9.20
CA PHE A 163 13.65 1.32 -8.22
C PHE A 163 13.94 2.12 -6.95
N HIS A 164 15.09 1.90 -6.34
CA HIS A 164 15.48 2.59 -5.10
C HIS A 164 15.67 4.10 -5.29
N THR A 165 16.12 4.55 -6.45
CA THR A 165 16.28 5.98 -6.78
C THR A 165 14.93 6.70 -6.81
N GLU A 166 13.91 6.12 -7.44
CA GLU A 166 12.56 6.71 -7.47
C GLU A 166 11.94 6.80 -6.07
N LEU A 167 12.10 5.75 -5.24
CA LEU A 167 11.64 5.78 -3.85
C LEU A 167 12.38 6.82 -3.00
N LYS A 168 13.69 6.95 -3.21
CA LYS A 168 14.50 7.95 -2.51
C LYS A 168 14.07 9.37 -2.87
N LYS A 169 13.82 9.65 -4.15
CA LYS A 169 13.31 10.96 -4.61
C LYS A 169 11.99 11.31 -3.91
N ALA A 170 11.06 10.36 -3.84
CA ALA A 170 9.79 10.55 -3.14
C ALA A 170 10.01 10.86 -1.65
N CYS A 171 10.91 10.14 -0.97
CA CYS A 171 11.21 10.36 0.44
C CYS A 171 11.92 11.71 0.69
N ASP A 172 12.94 12.03 -0.10
CA ASP A 172 13.81 13.21 0.09
C ASP A 172 13.04 14.53 -0.02
N ASN A 173 11.93 14.55 -0.77
CA ASN A 173 11.04 15.71 -0.89
C ASN A 173 10.30 16.06 0.41
N HIS A 174 10.26 15.13 1.38
CA HIS A 174 9.59 15.31 2.67
C HIS A 174 10.57 15.32 3.84
N ASP A 175 11.51 14.37 3.84
CA ASP A 175 12.62 14.33 4.78
C ASP A 175 13.73 13.42 4.24
N ARG A 176 14.95 13.95 4.17
CA ARG A 176 16.13 13.18 3.73
C ARG A 176 16.48 12.00 4.65
N GLN A 177 15.95 11.97 5.88
CA GLN A 177 16.08 10.84 6.80
C GLN A 177 15.08 9.72 6.53
N PHE A 178 14.00 9.97 5.79
CA PHE A 178 12.97 8.96 5.54
C PHE A 178 13.50 7.77 4.76
N TYR A 179 14.15 8.00 3.62
CA TYR A 179 14.66 6.89 2.81
C TYR A 179 15.64 5.98 3.57
N PRO A 180 16.73 6.48 4.20
CA PRO A 180 17.65 5.58 4.90
C PRO A 180 16.98 4.83 6.05
N LYS A 181 16.05 5.47 6.79
CA LYS A 181 15.28 4.83 7.86
C LYS A 181 14.38 3.73 7.32
N PHE A 182 13.56 4.04 6.32
CA PHE A 182 12.54 3.13 5.81
C PHE A 182 13.12 2.03 4.92
N LYS A 183 14.23 2.29 4.23
CA LYS A 183 15.00 1.26 3.53
C LYS A 183 15.55 0.23 4.49
N LYS A 184 16.24 0.68 5.54
CA LYS A 184 16.73 -0.24 6.57
C LYS A 184 15.60 -1.04 7.20
N TRP A 185 14.47 -0.41 7.50
CA TRP A 185 13.32 -1.12 8.04
C TRP A 185 12.77 -2.17 7.08
N CYS A 186 12.72 -1.87 5.78
CA CYS A 186 12.31 -2.84 4.76
C CYS A 186 13.23 -4.08 4.75
N ASP A 187 14.55 -3.86 4.80
CA ASP A 187 15.54 -4.94 4.86
C ASP A 187 15.38 -5.80 6.13
N ASP A 188 15.04 -5.19 7.27
CA ASP A 188 14.87 -5.89 8.55
C ASP A 188 13.49 -6.56 8.68
N TYR A 189 12.50 -6.13 7.90
CA TYR A 189 11.14 -6.67 7.95
C TYR A 189 10.96 -7.90 7.08
N PHE A 190 11.44 -7.88 5.83
CA PHE A 190 11.24 -8.97 4.87
C PHE A 190 12.34 -10.04 4.94
N VAL A 191 12.61 -10.51 6.16
CA VAL A 191 13.57 -11.59 6.44
C VAL A 191 12.89 -12.94 6.44
N ILE A 192 13.45 -13.89 5.70
CA ILE A 192 13.06 -15.30 5.80
C ILE A 192 14.00 -15.96 6.81
N SER A 193 13.65 -15.89 8.10
CA SER A 193 14.57 -16.21 9.21
C SER A 193 15.18 -17.61 9.13
N HIS A 194 14.43 -18.61 8.64
CA HIS A 194 14.93 -19.99 8.52
C HIS A 194 15.90 -20.21 7.36
N ARG A 195 16.01 -19.25 6.43
CA ARG A 195 16.96 -19.25 5.30
C ARG A 195 18.09 -18.26 5.47
N ASN A 196 17.98 -17.38 6.46
CA ASN A 196 18.88 -16.25 6.67
C ASN A 196 19.04 -15.37 5.41
N GLU A 197 17.96 -15.19 4.66
CA GLU A 197 17.92 -14.37 3.45
C GLU A 197 16.79 -13.35 3.52
N ARG A 198 16.83 -12.35 2.62
CA ARG A 198 15.73 -11.41 2.43
C ARG A 198 14.86 -11.89 1.27
N ARG A 199 13.58 -11.53 1.29
CA ARG A 199 12.63 -11.87 0.22
C ARG A 199 13.08 -11.36 -1.16
N GLY A 200 13.75 -10.20 -1.20
CA GLY A 200 14.19 -9.54 -2.42
C GLY A 200 15.21 -8.44 -2.12
N VAL A 201 15.27 -7.43 -2.99
CA VAL A 201 16.20 -6.28 -2.86
C VAL A 201 15.65 -5.14 -1.99
N GLY A 202 14.53 -5.40 -1.29
CA GLY A 202 13.90 -4.44 -0.40
C GLY A 202 13.25 -3.28 -1.15
N GLY A 203 13.22 -2.12 -0.49
CA GLY A 203 12.55 -0.90 -0.95
C GLY A 203 12.39 0.04 0.23
N ILE A 204 11.17 0.46 0.54
CA ILE A 204 10.87 1.23 1.76
C ILE A 204 9.78 0.52 2.58
N PHE A 205 9.86 0.60 3.90
CA PHE A 205 8.83 0.13 4.82
C PHE A 205 8.70 1.06 6.01
N PHE A 206 7.47 1.33 6.42
CA PHE A 206 7.15 2.11 7.61
C PHE A 206 5.83 1.63 8.22
N ASP A 207 5.75 1.71 9.54
CA ASP A 207 4.51 1.51 10.28
C ASP A 207 4.47 2.50 11.45
N ASP A 208 3.29 2.68 12.04
CA ASP A 208 3.07 3.59 13.18
C ASP A 208 3.56 5.03 12.89
N LEU A 209 3.44 5.48 11.63
CA LEU A 209 3.88 6.81 11.21
C LEU A 209 2.81 7.86 11.55
N ASN A 210 3.03 8.62 12.62
CA ASN A 210 2.16 9.68 13.12
C ASN A 210 2.92 10.80 13.84
N ASP A 211 4.20 10.99 13.51
CA ASP A 211 5.12 11.93 14.16
C ASP A 211 4.98 13.38 13.66
N ARG A 212 4.04 13.64 12.74
CA ARG A 212 3.80 14.94 12.11
C ARG A 212 2.30 15.17 11.88
N PRO A 213 1.85 16.40 11.57
CA PRO A 213 0.47 16.65 11.20
C PRO A 213 0.01 15.75 10.04
N PHE A 214 -1.24 15.29 10.11
CA PHE A 214 -1.82 14.37 9.13
C PHE A 214 -1.61 14.83 7.68
N GLY A 215 -1.80 16.12 7.38
CA GLY A 215 -1.68 16.64 6.02
C GLY A 215 -0.26 16.50 5.44
N GLU A 216 0.77 16.67 6.28
CA GLU A 216 2.16 16.48 5.86
C GLU A 216 2.46 15.01 5.57
N LEU A 217 2.02 14.11 6.45
CA LEU A 217 2.19 12.68 6.24
C LEU A 217 1.36 12.17 5.07
N LEU A 218 0.14 12.66 4.88
CA LEU A 218 -0.68 12.32 3.71
C LEU A 218 0.03 12.71 2.40
N ASN A 219 0.67 13.88 2.35
CA ASN A 219 1.46 14.28 1.19
C ASN A 219 2.66 13.35 0.96
N PHE A 220 3.32 12.89 2.03
CA PHE A 220 4.38 11.88 1.93
C PHE A 220 3.86 10.54 1.40
N ILE A 221 2.73 10.05 1.93
CA ILE A 221 2.09 8.81 1.44
C ILE A 221 1.68 8.95 -0.02
N LYS A 222 1.18 10.12 -0.43
CA LYS A 222 0.88 10.43 -1.82
C LYS A 222 2.14 10.37 -2.70
N ALA A 223 3.26 10.97 -2.27
CA ALA A 223 4.52 10.90 -3.00
C ALA A 223 5.02 9.45 -3.17
N CYS A 224 4.93 8.62 -2.12
CA CYS A 224 5.27 7.20 -2.22
C CYS A 224 4.31 6.41 -3.12
N ALA A 225 3.02 6.74 -3.12
CA ALA A 225 2.04 6.13 -4.02
C ALA A 225 2.33 6.50 -5.49
N GLU A 226 2.62 7.77 -5.75
CA GLU A 226 2.94 8.29 -7.08
C GLU A 226 4.28 7.77 -7.62
N SER A 227 5.21 7.36 -6.74
CA SER A 227 6.48 6.76 -7.17
C SER A 227 6.38 5.31 -7.67
N ILE A 228 5.27 4.60 -7.40
CA ILE A 228 5.15 3.18 -7.78
C ILE A 228 5.26 2.99 -9.29
N ALA A 229 4.48 3.73 -10.07
CA ALA A 229 4.48 3.61 -11.53
C ALA A 229 5.86 3.89 -12.15
N PRO A 230 6.53 5.04 -11.87
CA PRO A 230 7.87 5.30 -12.41
C PRO A 230 8.94 4.36 -11.88
N SER A 231 8.81 3.80 -10.66
CA SER A 231 9.78 2.85 -10.12
C SER A 231 9.71 1.46 -10.77
N TYR A 232 8.56 1.04 -11.28
CA TYR A 232 8.30 -0.35 -11.65
C TYR A 232 7.96 -0.56 -13.13
N LEU A 233 7.06 0.25 -13.70
CA LEU A 233 6.58 0.04 -15.07
C LEU A 233 7.70 0.13 -16.12
N PRO A 234 8.73 0.99 -15.99
CA PRO A 234 9.88 0.95 -16.89
C PRO A 234 10.63 -0.39 -16.86
N LEU A 235 10.76 -1.03 -15.70
CA LEU A 235 11.41 -2.34 -15.56
C LEU A 235 10.62 -3.42 -16.31
N VAL A 236 9.29 -3.38 -16.19
CA VAL A 236 8.40 -4.29 -16.93
C VAL A 236 8.56 -4.09 -18.43
N GLU A 237 8.48 -2.86 -18.91
CA GLU A 237 8.61 -2.56 -20.34
C GLU A 237 9.96 -2.98 -20.91
N SER A 238 11.04 -2.76 -20.17
CA SER A 238 12.40 -3.14 -20.59
C SER A 238 12.59 -4.65 -20.71
N HIS A 239 11.95 -5.45 -19.85
CA HIS A 239 12.25 -6.88 -19.71
C HIS A 239 11.11 -7.81 -20.15
N LYS A 240 9.93 -7.30 -20.54
CA LYS A 240 8.78 -8.16 -20.88
C LYS A 240 9.00 -9.07 -22.10
N LEU A 241 9.95 -8.74 -22.98
CA LEU A 241 10.27 -9.48 -24.21
C LEU A 241 11.63 -10.21 -24.19
N ASP A 242 12.34 -10.18 -23.06
CA ASP A 242 13.66 -10.82 -22.91
C ASP A 242 13.60 -12.36 -22.95
#